data_AF-A0A6G0VIX4-F1
#
_entry.id   AF-A0A6G0VIX4-F1
#
_cell.length_a   1.000
_cell.length_b   1.000
_cell.length_c   1.000
_cell.angle_alpha   90.00
_cell.angle_beta   90.00
_cell.angle_gamma   90.00
#
_symmetry.space_group_name_H-M   'P 1'
#
loop_
_entity.id
_entity.type
_entity.pdbx_description
1 polymer ?
#
loop_
_entity_poly.entity_id
_entity_poly.type
_entity_poly.pdbx_seq_one_letter_code
_entity_poly.pdbx_strand_id
1 'polypeptide(L)'
;FYSYVSELDTIFVTNFPTLAIENDVGKKLKNLVDNVPFNQPCPKFDVEYLKALYIRLRIFHTIKYLNKNLLSTGRKSRKLDILTHL
;
A
#
# COMPACT_ATOMS: atom_id res chain seq x y z
N PHE A 1 8.87 7.71 16.29
CA PHE A 1 7.58 7.52 15.57
C PHE A 1 7.76 7.67 14.06
N TYR A 2 8.28 8.78 13.55
CA TYR A 2 8.52 8.98 12.11
C TYR A 2 9.29 7.82 11.45
N SER A 3 10.43 7.40 12.02
CA SER A 3 11.24 6.31 11.44
C SER A 3 10.46 5.00 11.29
N TYR A 4 9.58 4.70 12.25
CA TYR A 4 8.70 3.54 12.19
C TYR A 4 7.73 3.64 11.01
N VAL A 5 7.04 4.78 10.87
CA VAL A 5 6.14 5.02 9.72
C VAL A 5 6.89 4.95 8.40
N SER A 6 8.11 5.49 8.34
CA SER A 6 8.96 5.41 7.13
C SER A 6 9.31 3.97 6.78
N GLU A 7 9.57 3.11 7.76
CA GLU A 7 9.87 1.69 7.53
C GLU A 7 8.63 0.91 7.06
N LEU A 8 7.46 1.20 7.65
CA LEU A 8 6.18 0.69 7.15
C LEU A 8 5.94 1.10 5.68
N ASP A 9 6.36 2.31 5.30
CA ASP A 9 6.24 2.83 3.94
C ASP A 9 7.18 2.13 2.96
N THR A 10 8.43 1.90 3.37
CA THR A 10 9.38 1.12 2.59
C THR A 10 8.85 -0.28 2.30
N ILE A 11 8.31 -0.96 3.31
CA ILE A 11 7.70 -2.29 3.15
C ILE A 11 6.51 -2.23 2.19
N PHE A 12 5.61 -1.25 2.36
CA PHE A 12 4.45 -1.11 1.50
C PHE A 12 4.84 -0.87 0.05
N VAL A 13 5.70 0.13 -0.23
CA VAL A 13 6.11 0.49 -1.60
C VAL A 13 6.83 -0.65 -2.30
N THR A 14 7.67 -1.39 -1.58
CA THR A 14 8.45 -2.50 -2.16
C THR A 14 7.57 -3.70 -2.51
N ASN A 15 6.55 -4.01 -1.70
CA ASN A 15 5.79 -5.25 -1.83
C ASN A 15 4.41 -5.09 -2.46
N PHE A 16 3.77 -3.92 -2.32
CA PHE A 16 2.40 -3.71 -2.80
C PHE A 16 2.20 -3.98 -4.29
N PRO A 17 3.10 -3.57 -5.22
CA PRO A 17 2.91 -3.84 -6.64
C PRO A 17 2.76 -5.33 -6.97
N THR A 18 3.53 -6.19 -6.31
CA THR A 18 3.50 -7.64 -6.51
C THR A 18 2.31 -8.27 -5.77
N LEU A 19 2.03 -7.83 -4.54
CA LEU A 19 0.95 -8.41 -3.73
C LEU A 19 -0.46 -7.96 -4.16
N ALA A 20 -0.58 -6.84 -4.90
CA ALA A 20 -1.86 -6.25 -5.27
C ALA A 20 -2.73 -7.16 -6.15
N ILE A 21 -2.13 -8.09 -6.89
CA ILE A 21 -2.85 -9.06 -7.73
C ILE A 21 -3.28 -10.32 -6.96
N GLU A 22 -2.83 -10.47 -5.72
CA GLU A 22 -3.07 -11.67 -4.92
C GLU A 22 -4.30 -11.51 -4.00
N ASN A 23 -4.94 -12.64 -3.69
CA ASN A 23 -5.95 -12.68 -2.64
C ASN A 23 -5.35 -12.34 -1.28
N ASP A 24 -6.19 -11.76 -0.41
CA ASP A 24 -5.84 -11.39 0.96
C ASP A 24 -4.64 -10.42 1.08
N VAL A 25 -4.45 -9.52 0.11
CA VAL A 25 -3.35 -8.52 0.08
C VAL A 25 -3.17 -7.80 1.42
N GLY A 26 -4.27 -7.42 2.08
CA GLY A 26 -4.22 -6.74 3.38
C GLY A 26 -3.59 -7.60 4.49
N LYS A 27 -3.88 -8.91 4.52
CA LYS A 27 -3.27 -9.83 5.49
C LYS A 27 -1.80 -10.06 5.18
N LYS A 28 -1.44 -10.21 3.90
CA LYS A 28 -0.04 -10.41 3.47
C LYS A 28 0.82 -9.20 3.82
N LEU A 29 0.32 -7.99 3.57
CA LEU A 29 0.98 -6.76 4.02
C LEU A 29 1.06 -6.66 5.54
N LYS A 30 0.01 -7.07 6.27
CA LYS A 30 0.03 -7.11 7.74
C LYS A 30 1.16 -7.98 8.26
N ASN A 31 1.29 -9.19 7.73
CA ASN A 31 2.33 -10.12 8.13
C ASN A 31 3.74 -9.54 7.89
N LEU A 32 3.94 -8.76 6.83
CA LEU A 32 5.22 -8.09 6.58
C LEU A 32 5.50 -6.98 7.60
N VAL A 33 4.53 -6.11 7.88
CA VAL A 33 4.70 -5.00 8.82
C VAL A 33 4.73 -5.44 10.29
N ASP A 34 4.20 -6.62 10.60
CA ASP A 34 4.23 -7.19 11.95
C ASP A 34 5.66 -7.50 12.41
N ASN A 35 6.59 -7.72 11.47
CA ASN A 35 8.00 -7.95 11.78
C ASN A 35 8.78 -6.67 12.07
N VAL A 36 8.19 -5.48 11.90
CA VAL A 36 8.87 -4.21 12.17
C VAL A 36 8.89 -3.94 13.67
N PRO A 37 10.06 -3.90 14.31
CA PRO A 37 10.14 -3.59 15.72
C PRO A 37 9.69 -2.14 15.96
N PHE A 38 8.77 -1.97 16.90
CA PHE A 38 8.35 -0.65 17.33
C PHE A 38 8.63 -0.47 18.81
N ASN A 39 9.67 0.32 19.10
CA ASN A 39 9.93 0.79 20.46
C ASN A 39 8.87 1.82 20.82
N GLN A 40 7.79 1.34 21.46
CA GLN A 40 6.68 2.16 21.90
C GLN A 40 7.15 3.18 22.95
N PRO A 41 6.95 4.49 22.74
CA PRO A 41 7.18 5.49 23.77
C PRO A 41 6.05 5.54 24.83
N CYS A 42 4.91 4.89 24.55
CA CYS A 42 3.71 4.90 25.38
C CYS A 42 3.13 3.47 25.51
N PRO A 43 3.03 2.91 26.73
CA PRO A 43 2.51 1.56 26.95
C PRO A 43 1.03 1.37 26.60
N LYS A 44 0.25 2.47 26.54
CA LYS A 44 -1.19 2.45 26.22
C LYS A 44 -1.46 2.61 24.72
N PHE A 45 -0.42 2.73 23.91
CA PHE A 45 -0.58 2.94 22.48
C PHE A 45 -0.86 1.63 21.76
N ASP A 46 -2.00 1.53 21.10
CA ASP A 46 -2.38 0.33 20.36
C ASP A 46 -1.67 0.27 19.00
N VAL A 47 -0.57 -0.47 18.96
CA VAL A 47 0.23 -0.66 17.74
C VAL A 47 -0.44 -1.57 16.74
N GLU A 48 -1.21 -2.55 17.20
CA GLU A 48 -1.94 -3.44 16.30
C GLU A 48 -3.02 -2.66 15.55
N TYR A 49 -3.71 -1.77 16.24
CA TYR A 49 -4.62 -0.82 15.61
C TYR A 49 -3.89 0.08 14.62
N LEU A 50 -2.74 0.66 14.99
CA LEU A 50 -1.95 1.51 14.09
C LEU A 50 -1.56 0.78 12.79
N LYS A 51 -1.00 -0.42 12.89
CA LYS A 51 -0.60 -1.23 11.73
C LYS A 51 -1.80 -1.52 10.83
N ALA A 52 -2.91 -1.93 11.42
CA ALA A 52 -4.12 -2.28 10.68
C ALA A 52 -4.78 -1.06 10.03
N LEU A 53 -4.72 0.11 10.68
CA LEU A 53 -5.18 1.39 10.12
C LEU A 53 -4.27 1.83 8.96
N TYR A 54 -2.95 1.79 9.18
CA TYR A 54 -1.95 2.16 8.20
C TYR A 54 -2.13 1.39 6.88
N ILE A 55 -2.24 0.06 6.93
CA ILE A 55 -2.42 -0.78 5.73
C ILE A 55 -3.69 -0.38 4.97
N ARG A 56 -4.82 -0.23 5.67
CA ARG A 56 -6.10 0.15 5.04
C ARG A 56 -6.00 1.51 4.36
N LEU A 57 -5.42 2.49 5.05
CA LEU A 57 -5.23 3.83 4.49
C LEU A 57 -4.31 3.81 3.26
N ARG A 58 -3.17 3.11 3.33
CA ARG A 58 -2.22 3.08 2.20
C ARG A 58 -2.76 2.37 0.98
N ILE A 59 -3.48 1.25 1.16
CA ILE A 59 -4.18 0.59 0.05
C ILE A 59 -5.20 1.54 -0.57
N PHE A 60 -6.07 2.14 0.25
CA PHE A 60 -7.11 3.06 -0.23
C PHE A 60 -6.51 4.23 -1.00
N HIS A 61 -5.50 4.91 -0.45
CA HIS A 61 -4.86 6.05 -1.10
C HIS A 61 -4.14 5.67 -2.38
N THR A 62 -3.47 4.51 -2.41
CA THR A 62 -2.79 4.02 -3.62
C THR A 62 -3.80 3.73 -4.73
N ILE A 63 -4.87 3.00 -4.42
CA ILE A 63 -5.94 2.73 -5.39
C ILE A 63 -6.61 4.03 -5.85
N LYS A 64 -6.92 4.94 -4.92
CA LYS A 64 -7.51 6.26 -5.25
C LYS A 64 -6.60 7.06 -6.18
N TYR A 65 -5.30 7.07 -5.92
CA TYR A 65 -4.30 7.74 -6.75
C TYR A 65 -4.21 7.11 -8.14
N LEU A 66 -4.10 5.79 -8.23
CA LEU A 66 -4.07 5.05 -9.49
C LEU A 66 -5.35 5.29 -10.30
N ASN A 67 -6.52 5.19 -9.68
CA ASN A 67 -7.80 5.45 -10.34
C ASN A 67 -7.88 6.89 -10.84
N LYS A 68 -7.45 7.88 -10.04
CA LYS A 68 -7.41 9.28 -10.49
C LYS A 68 -6.51 9.43 -11.71
N ASN A 69 -5.31 8.86 -11.68
CA ASN A 69 -4.35 8.99 -12.78
C ASN A 69 -4.83 8.31 -14.05
N LEU A 70 -5.40 7.10 -13.95
CA LEU A 70 -5.99 6.35 -15.06
C LEU A 70 -7.22 7.04 -15.66
N LEU A 71 -7.98 7.81 -14.87
CA LEU A 71 -9.14 8.57 -15.34
C LEU A 71 -8.76 9.97 -15.83
N SER A 72 -7.64 10.53 -15.37
CA SER A 72 -7.14 11.85 -15.78
C SER A 72 -6.23 11.82 -17.01
N THR A 73 -5.67 10.67 -17.37
CA THR A 73 -5.11 10.45 -18.71
C THR A 73 -6.27 10.48 -19.70
N GLY A 74 -6.52 11.66 -20.29
CA GLY A 74 -7.57 11.85 -21.29
C GLY A 74 -7.49 10.72 -22.32
N ARG A 75 -8.63 10.11 -22.64
CA ARG A 75 -8.84 8.93 -23.51
C ARG A 75 -7.98 8.95 -24.79
N LYS A 76 -6.68 8.71 -24.70
CA LYS A 76 -5.84 8.35 -25.85
C LYS A 76 -6.02 6.86 -25.99
N SER A 77 -7.05 6.51 -26.76
CA SER A 77 -7.21 5.22 -27.44
C SER A 77 -6.72 4.00 -26.64
N ARG A 78 -7.55 3.49 -25.72
CA ARG A 78 -7.41 2.17 -25.07
C ARG A 78 -7.00 1.03 -26.03
N LYS A 79 -7.33 1.17 -27.32
CA LYS A 79 -6.96 0.23 -28.40
C LYS A 79 -5.48 0.31 -28.79
N LEU A 80 -4.83 1.47 -28.66
CA LEU A 80 -3.40 1.64 -28.95
C LEU A 80 -2.53 0.94 -27.89
N ASP A 81 -2.90 1.05 -26.62
CA ASP A 81 -2.13 0.41 -25.52
C ASP A 81 -2.17 -1.13 -25.63
N ILE A 82 -3.30 -1.69 -26.10
CA ILE A 82 -3.42 -3.13 -26.37
C ILE A 82 -2.55 -3.56 -27.55
N LEU A 83 -2.39 -2.70 -28.57
CA LEU A 83 -1.56 -2.96 -29.74
C LEU A 83 -0.05 -2.79 -29.48
N THR A 84 0.35 -1.99 -28.48
CA THR A 84 1.77 -1.83 -28.10
C THR A 84 2.30 -2.96 -27.22
N HIS A 85 1.41 -3.84 -26.72
CA HIS A 85 1.76 -5.00 -25.91
C HIS A 85 1.50 -6.34 -26.62
N LEU A 86 1.25 -6.30 -27.93
CA LEU A 86 1.25 -7.44 -28.87
C LEU A 86 2.53 -7.41 -29.70
#